data_AF-A0A0Q4G9T6-F1
#
_entry.id   AF-A0A0Q4G9T6-F1
#
_cell.length_a   1.000
_cell.length_b   1.000
_cell.length_c   1.000
_cell.angle_alpha   90.00
_cell.angle_beta   90.00
_cell.angle_gamma   90.00
#
_symmetry.space_group_name_H-M   'P 1'
#
loop_
_entity.id
_entity.type
_entity.pdbx_description
1 polymer ?
#
loop_
_entity_poly.entity_id
_entity_poly.type
_entity_poly.pdbx_seq_one_letter_code
_entity_poly.pdbx_strand_id
1 'polypeptide(L)' 'MFITAVIIPFYILAIVSMFYMDSVFKAFMFFVLLLIATFVLFLFINYPMQSAIAIICFMAMFAFKFKD' A
#
# COMPACT_ATOMS: atom_id res chain seq x y z
N MET A 1 3.55 -0.06 19.15
CA MET A 1 3.88 1.30 19.65
C MET A 1 4.64 2.12 18.61
N PHE A 2 5.81 1.68 18.11
CA PHE A 2 6.55 2.42 17.08
C PHE A 2 5.77 2.59 15.76
N ILE A 3 5.21 1.51 15.22
CA ILE A 3 4.41 1.56 13.97
C ILE A 3 3.20 2.48 14.12
N THR A 4 2.50 2.42 15.26
CA THR A 4 1.36 3.28 15.56
C THR A 4 1.76 4.76 15.58
N ALA A 5 2.92 5.09 16.15
CA ALA A 5 3.46 6.45 16.19
C ALA A 5 3.82 7.00 14.80
N VAL A 6 4.13 6.14 13.83
CA VAL A 6 4.42 6.52 12.44
C VAL A 6 3.14 6.58 11.59
N ILE A 7 2.20 5.65 11.80
CA ILE A 7 0.94 5.59 11.05
C ILE A 7 0.05 6.81 11.29
N ILE A 8 -0.06 7.27 12.54
CA ILE A 8 -0.94 8.40 12.90
C ILE A 8 -0.61 9.68 12.10
N PRO A 9 0.65 10.19 12.08
CA PRO A 9 0.97 11.39 11.31
C PRO A 9 0.79 11.21 9.80
N PHE A 10 1.01 10.01 9.25
CA PHE A 10 0.74 9.72 7.85
C PHE A 10 -0.74 9.82 7.50
N TYR A 11 -1.64 9.30 8.35
CA TYR A 11 -3.08 9.46 8.14
C TYR A 11 -3.55 10.90 8.29
N ILE A 12 -2.97 11.68 9.22
CA ILE A 12 -3.27 13.11 9.36
C ILE A 12 -2.84 13.86 8.09
N LEU A 13 -1.62 13.63 7.59
CA LEU A 13 -1.13 14.21 6.33
C LEU A 13 -2.00 13.80 5.15
N ALA A 14 -2.46 12.54 5.10
CA ALA A 14 -3.35 12.06 4.06
C ALA A 14 -4.71 12.78 4.09
N ILE A 15 -5.30 12.96 5.27
CA ILE A 15 -6.56 13.70 5.44
C ILE A 15 -6.39 15.16 5.04
N VAL A 16 -5.30 15.81 5.47
CA VAL A 16 -5.00 17.20 5.10
C VAL A 16 -4.85 17.32 3.59
N SER A 17 -4.09 16.43 2.95
CA SER A 17 -3.88 16.46 1.50
C SER A 17 -5.16 16.24 0.70
N MET A 18 -6.12 15.45 1.19
CA MET A 18 -7.44 15.32 0.56
C MET A 18 -8.22 16.63 0.49
N PHE A 19 -8.12 17.48 1.52
CA PHE A 19 -8.78 18.79 1.54
C PHE A 19 -8.15 19.79 0.55
N TYR A 20 -6.92 19.53 0.11
CA TYR A 20 -6.22 20.33 -0.90
C TYR A 20 -6.36 19.77 -2.32
N MET A 21 -7.14 18.69 -2.53
CA MET A 21 -7.34 18.13 -3.87
C MET A 21 -8.53 18.79 -4.58
N ASP A 22 -8.34 19.13 -5.86
CA ASP A 22 -9.35 19.83 -6.68
C ASP A 22 -10.61 19.01 -6.96
N SER A 23 -10.59 17.69 -6.71
CA SER A 23 -11.75 16.83 -6.97
C SER A 23 -11.92 15.71 -5.95
N VAL A 24 -13.19 15.45 -5.62
CA VAL A 24 -13.59 14.34 -4.74
C VAL A 24 -13.12 12.99 -5.29
N PHE A 25 -13.12 12.83 -6.62
CA PHE A 25 -12.64 11.62 -7.26
C PHE A 25 -11.15 11.37 -7.00
N LYS A 26 -10.30 12.42 -7.12
CA LYS A 26 -8.86 12.30 -6.80
C LYS A 26 -8.65 11.98 -5.32
N ALA A 27 -9.39 12.64 -4.42
CA ALA A 27 -9.34 12.36 -2.99
C ALA A 27 -9.74 10.91 -2.67
N PHE A 28 -10.79 10.39 -3.30
CA PHE A 28 -11.22 9.01 -3.14
C PHE A 28 -10.18 8.01 -3.68
N MET A 29 -9.62 8.24 -4.87
CA MET A 29 -8.55 7.39 -5.40
C MET A 29 -7.32 7.39 -4.47
N PHE A 30 -6.95 8.56 -3.95
CA PHE A 30 -5.87 8.68 -2.97
C PHE A 30 -6.18 7.90 -1.68
N PHE A 31 -7.43 7.97 -1.18
CA PHE A 31 -7.85 7.18 -0.01
C PHE A 31 -7.70 5.68 -0.22
N VAL A 32 -8.18 5.19 -1.37
CA VAL A 32 -8.10 3.76 -1.72
C VAL A 32 -6.65 3.32 -1.81
N LEU A 33 -5.79 4.15 -2.41
CA LEU A 33 -4.37 3.85 -2.55
C LEU A 33 -3.66 3.85 -1.18
N LEU A 34 -4.01 4.76 -0.28
CA LEU A 34 -3.55 4.79 1.11
C LEU A 34 -3.94 3.50 1.86
N LEU A 35 -5.20 3.06 1.73
CA LEU A 35 -5.70 1.81 2.32
C LEU A 35 -4.94 0.59 1.81
N ILE A 36 -4.72 0.50 0.49
CA ILE A 36 -3.95 -0.59 -0.12
C ILE A 36 -2.51 -0.58 0.42
N ALA A 37 -1.85 0.59 0.45
CA ALA A 37 -0.49 0.70 0.96
C ALA A 37 -0.38 0.28 2.43
N THR A 38 -1.31 0.74 3.29
CA THR A 38 -1.34 0.34 4.71
C THR A 38 -1.60 -1.17 4.85
N PHE A 39 -2.48 -1.75 4.04
CA PHE A 39 -2.75 -3.17 4.04
C PHE A 39 -1.55 -4.01 3.61
N VAL A 40 -0.84 -3.58 2.56
CA VAL A 40 0.40 -4.22 2.11
C VAL A 40 1.46 -4.16 3.20
N LEU A 41 1.69 -2.98 3.81
CA LEU A 41 2.63 -2.83 4.92
C LEU A 41 2.25 -3.72 6.11
N PHE A 42 0.96 -3.81 6.44
CA PHE A 42 0.47 -4.71 7.49
C PHE A 42 0.78 -6.18 7.18
N LEU A 43 0.58 -6.62 5.93
CA LEU A 43 0.92 -7.96 5.47
C LEU A 43 2.42 -8.23 5.60
N PHE A 44 3.27 -7.30 5.17
CA PHE A 44 4.73 -7.45 5.28
C PHE A 44 5.22 -7.53 6.73
N ILE A 45 4.61 -6.76 7.63
CA ILE A 45 5.02 -6.70 9.03
C ILE A 45 4.55 -7.94 9.81
N ASN A 46 3.30 -8.37 9.61
CA ASN A 46 2.71 -9.46 10.40
C ASN A 46 2.93 -10.84 9.78
N TYR A 47 3.04 -10.91 8.45
CA TYR A 47 3.18 -12.15 7.68
C TYR A 47 4.34 -12.05 6.67
N PRO A 48 5.58 -11.86 7.16
CA PRO A 48 6.73 -11.58 6.31
C PRO A 48 7.04 -12.71 5.32
N MET A 49 6.87 -13.97 5.74
CA MET A 49 7.16 -15.13 4.88
C MET A 49 6.13 -15.27 3.75
N GLN A 50 4.83 -15.16 4.06
CA GLN A 50 3.77 -15.26 3.07
C GLN A 50 3.82 -14.09 2.08
N SER A 51 4.14 -12.89 2.56
CA SER A 51 4.26 -11.70 1.72
C SER A 51 5.48 -11.78 0.79
N ALA A 52 6.61 -12.30 1.27
CA ALA A 52 7.80 -12.54 0.45
C ALA A 52 7.52 -13.61 -0.62
N ILE A 53 6.84 -14.71 -0.27
CA ILE A 53 6.44 -15.75 -1.23
C ILE A 53 5.50 -15.17 -2.30
N ALA A 54 4.52 -14.35 -1.91
CA ALA A 54 3.61 -13.71 -2.86
C ALA A 54 4.36 -12.83 -3.87
N ILE A 55 5.35 -12.05 -3.42
CA ILE A 55 6.21 -11.27 -4.32
C ILE A 55 7.03 -12.20 -5.22
N ILE A 56 7.65 -13.25 -4.68
CA ILE A 56 8.46 -14.19 -5.46
C ILE A 56 7.61 -14.86 -6.54
N CYS A 57 6.38 -15.27 -6.22
CA CYS A 57 5.44 -15.83 -7.19
C CYS A 57 5.04 -14.79 -8.26
N PHE A 58 4.80 -13.54 -7.89
CA PHE A 58 4.53 -12.46 -8.85
C PHE A 58 5.73 -12.22 -9.77
N MET A 59 6.94 -12.11 -9.22
CA MET A 59 8.17 -11.96 -10.00
C MET A 59 8.38 -13.17 -10.92
N ALA A 60 8.10 -14.39 -10.43
CA ALA A 60 8.17 -15.60 -11.23
C ALA A 60 7.17 -15.58 -12.39
N MET A 61 5.92 -15.14 -12.19
CA MET A 61 4.96 -14.98 -13.30
C MET A 61 5.46 -14.02 -14.39
N PHE A 62 6.14 -12.92 -14.02
CA PHE A 62 6.72 -11.99 -14.98
C PHE A 62 8.05 -12.47 -15.59
N ALA A 63 8.84 -13.26 -14.86
CA ALA A 63 10.08 -13.86 -15.35
C ALA A 63 9.81 -15.04 -16.29
N PHE A 64 8.75 -15.81 -16.03
CA PHE A 64 8.14 -16.76 -16.95
C PHE A 64 7.21 -16.05 -17.94
N LYS A 65 7.64 -14.88 -18.46
CA LYS A 65 7.08 -14.38 -19.71
C LYS A 65 7.30 -15.50 -20.73
N PHE A 66 6.21 -16.16 -21.13
CA PHE A 66 6.23 -17.22 -22.13
C PHE A 66 7.07 -16.72 -23.30
N LYS A 67 8.20 -17.39 -23.52
CA LYS A 67 9.02 -17.24 -24.71
C LYS A 67 8.24 -17.93 -25.83
N ASP A 68 7.20 -17.26 -26.31
CA ASP A 68 6.50 -17.53 -27.57
C ASP A 68 6.02 -16.20 -28.15
#